data_AF-A0A2N6JYW4-F1
#
_entry.id   AF-A0A2N6JYW4-F1
#
_cell.length_a   1.000
_cell.length_b   1.000
_cell.length_c   1.000
_cell.angle_alpha   90.00
_cell.angle_beta   90.00
_cell.angle_gamma   90.00
#
_symmetry.space_group_name_H-M   'P 1'
#
loop_
_entity.id
_entity.type
_entity.pdbx_description
1 polymer ?
#
loop_
_entity_poly.entity_id
_entity_poly.type
_entity_poly.pdbx_seq_one_letter_code
_entity_poly.pdbx_strand_id
1 'polypeptide(L)' 'MGLKKFAYDLWGDTVNTASRMESHGLAGCIQVCEASHQCLKDKFVLEKRGLIKIKGKGEMMTYLLKGAIAN' A
#
# COMPACT_ATOMS: atom_id res chain seq x y z
N MET A 1 22.52 -25.81 -21.49
CA MET A 1 22.46 -24.34 -21.66
C MET A 1 21.47 -23.77 -20.66
N GLY A 2 21.94 -23.09 -19.61
CA GLY A 2 21.09 -22.45 -18.62
C GLY A 2 21.20 -20.94 -18.75
N LEU A 3 20.12 -20.27 -19.16
CA LEU A 3 20.02 -18.81 -19.18
C LEU A 3 20.03 -18.32 -17.73
N LYS A 4 21.13 -17.70 -17.30
CA LYS A 4 21.15 -16.86 -16.09
C LYS A 4 20.20 -15.69 -16.34
N LYS A 5 18.94 -15.83 -15.93
CA LYS A 5 18.01 -14.71 -15.86
C LYS A 5 18.50 -13.78 -14.76
N PHE A 6 18.99 -12.61 -15.15
CA PHE A 6 19.28 -11.54 -14.20
C PHE A 6 17.94 -11.01 -13.69
N ALA A 7 17.64 -11.28 -12.42
CA ALA A 7 16.55 -10.66 -11.70
C ALA A 7 17.12 -9.53 -10.85
N TYR A 8 16.47 -8.37 -10.88
CA TYR A 8 16.75 -7.26 -9.97
C TYR A 8 15.59 -7.20 -8.97
N ASP A 9 15.91 -7.42 -7.71
CA ASP A 9 14.93 -7.45 -6.63
C ASP A 9 15.07 -6.19 -5.75
N LEU A 10 13.94 -5.60 -5.36
CA LEU A 10 13.90 -4.49 -4.40
C LEU A 10 13.55 -5.02 -3.00
N TRP A 11 14.34 -4.62 -2.01
CA TRP A 11 14.20 -5.05 -0.62
C TRP A 11 14.15 -3.83 0.31
N GLY A 12 13.47 -3.96 1.45
CA GLY A 12 13.43 -2.91 2.46
C GLY A 12 12.08 -2.76 3.14
N ASP A 13 12.03 -1.81 4.07
CA ASP A 13 10.87 -1.58 4.92
C ASP A 13 9.62 -1.11 4.13
N THR A 14 9.84 -0.30 3.08
CA THR A 14 8.77 0.17 2.20
C THR A 14 8.10 -0.97 1.46
N VAL A 15 8.88 -1.91 0.88
CA VAL A 15 8.31 -3.07 0.17
C VAL A 15 7.64 -4.05 1.14
N ASN A 16 8.18 -4.21 2.35
CA ASN A 16 7.52 -4.97 3.40
C ASN A 16 6.17 -4.34 3.78
N THR A 17 6.13 -3.02 3.95
CA THR A 17 4.89 -2.29 4.27
C THR A 17 3.88 -2.42 3.14
N ALA A 18 4.29 -2.27 1.88
CA ALA A 18 3.42 -2.45 0.72
C ALA A 18 2.85 -3.88 0.65
N SER A 19 3.68 -4.89 0.84
CA SER A 19 3.23 -6.29 0.94
C SER A 19 2.19 -6.47 2.05
N ARG A 20 2.37 -5.84 3.23
CA ARG A 20 1.37 -5.89 4.30
C ARG A 20 0.07 -5.16 3.97
N MET A 21 0.12 -4.05 3.23
CA MET A 21 -1.10 -3.36 2.78
C MET A 21 -1.92 -4.23 1.82
N GLU A 22 -1.26 -4.97 0.93
CA GLU A 22 -1.90 -5.92 0.03
C GLU A 22 -2.48 -7.11 0.80
N SER A 23 -1.67 -7.76 1.65
CA SER A 23 -2.08 -9.00 2.33
C SER A 23 -3.19 -8.79 3.37
N HIS A 24 -3.34 -7.57 3.89
CA HIS A 24 -4.47 -7.20 4.76
C HIS A 24 -5.56 -6.41 4.02
N GLY A 25 -5.42 -6.22 2.71
CA GLY A 25 -6.36 -5.49 1.85
C GLY A 25 -7.72 -6.17 1.75
N LEU A 26 -8.71 -5.42 1.29
CA LEU A 26 -10.02 -5.97 0.92
C LEU A 26 -10.00 -6.30 -0.57
N ALA A 27 -10.64 -7.42 -0.94
CA ALA A 27 -10.74 -7.83 -2.34
C ALA A 27 -11.40 -6.72 -3.18
N GLY A 28 -10.82 -6.43 -4.35
CA GLY A 28 -11.29 -5.37 -5.25
C GLY A 28 -11.01 -3.94 -4.77
N CYS A 29 -10.30 -3.75 -3.66
CA CYS A 29 -9.94 -2.43 -3.14
C CYS A 29 -8.44 -2.19 -3.26
N ILE A 30 -8.06 -0.90 -3.39
CA ILE A 30 -6.67 -0.47 -3.30
C ILE A 30 -6.45 0.13 -1.91
N GLN A 31 -5.77 -0.62 -1.04
CA GLN A 31 -5.39 -0.13 0.28
C GLN A 31 -4.05 0.62 0.23
N VAL A 32 -3.99 1.76 0.91
CA VAL A 32 -2.76 2.54 1.08
C VAL A 32 -2.49 2.83 2.55
N CYS A 33 -1.21 3.00 2.89
CA CYS A 33 -0.79 3.46 4.21
C CYS A 33 -0.99 4.97 4.34
N GLU A 34 -0.90 5.48 5.57
CA GLU A 34 -1.05 6.91 5.85
C GLU A 34 -0.06 7.80 5.09
N ALA A 35 1.21 7.39 4.97
CA ALA A 35 2.20 8.15 4.23
C ALA A 35 1.79 8.34 2.75
N SER A 36 1.34 7.28 2.09
CA SER A 36 0.82 7.34 0.72
C SER A 36 -0.45 8.18 0.63
N HIS A 37 -1.36 8.09 1.62
CA HIS A 37 -2.54 8.94 1.69
C HIS A 37 -2.16 10.44 1.71
N GLN A 38 -1.17 10.84 2.52
CA GLN A 38 -0.75 12.25 2.57
C GLN A 38 -0.24 12.78 1.23
N CYS A 39 0.37 11.93 0.40
CA CYS A 39 0.83 12.31 -0.94
C CYS A 39 -0.29 12.32 -2.00
N LEU A 40 -1.40 11.61 -1.75
CA LEU A 40 -2.46 11.38 -2.75
C LEU A 40 -3.74 12.18 -2.49
N LYS A 41 -3.96 12.64 -1.24
CA LYS A 41 -5.22 13.25 -0.77
C LYS A 41 -5.73 14.43 -1.60
N ASP A 42 -4.83 15.15 -2.28
CA ASP A 42 -5.20 16.32 -3.10
C ASP A 42 -5.60 15.94 -4.55
N LYS A 43 -5.40 14.68 -4.95
CA LYS A 43 -5.65 14.21 -6.33
C LYS A 43 -6.64 13.04 -6.39
N PHE A 44 -6.83 12.33 -5.29
CA PHE A 44 -7.65 11.13 -5.21
C PHE A 44 -8.63 11.21 -4.05
N VAL A 45 -9.79 10.58 -4.24
CA VAL A 45 -10.73 10.31 -3.16
C VAL A 45 -10.24 9.10 -2.39
N LEU A 46 -9.90 9.31 -1.12
CA LEU A 46 -9.49 8.24 -0.21
C LEU A 46 -10.46 8.16 0.96
N GLU A 47 -10.89 6.94 1.29
CA GLU A 47 -11.76 6.66 2.42
C GLU A 47 -10.93 6.09 3.58
N LYS A 48 -11.13 6.60 4.79
CA LYS A 48 -10.46 6.07 5.97
C LYS A 48 -10.96 4.65 6.27
N ARG A 49 -10.07 3.67 6.24
CA ARG A 49 -10.36 2.29 6.68
C ARG A 49 -10.21 2.14 8.19
N GLY A 50 -9.21 2.82 8.77
CA GLY A 50 -8.91 2.76 10.20
C GLY A 50 -7.58 2.10 10.52
N LEU A 51 -7.37 1.83 11.81
CA LEU A 51 -6.18 1.19 12.34
C LEU A 51 -6.22 -0.32 12.08
N ILE A 52 -5.11 -0.87 11.58
CA ILE A 52 -4.91 -2.32 11.45
C ILE A 52 -3.59 -2.73 12.10
N LYS A 53 -3.58 -3.91 12.72
CA LYS A 53 -2.37 -4.45 13.36
C LYS A 53 -1.46 -5.10 12.31
N ILE A 54 -0.28 -4.54 12.12
CA ILE A 54 0.74 -5.02 11.20
C ILE A 54 1.92 -5.59 11.98
N LYS A 55 2.32 -6.82 11.64
CA LYS A 55 3.47 -7.50 12.26
C LYS A 55 4.74 -6.66 12.08
N GLY A 56 5.41 -6.33 13.20
CA GLY A 56 6.64 -5.54 13.21
C GLY A 56 6.45 -4.02 13.12
N LYS A 57 5.21 -3.54 12.97
CA LYS A 57 4.89 -2.10 12.87
C LYS A 57 3.90 -1.61 13.93
N GLY A 58 3.17 -2.53 14.59
CA GLY A 58 2.13 -2.15 15.53
C GLY A 58 0.84 -1.80 14.79
N GLU A 59 0.11 -0.81 15.28
CA GLU A 59 -1.10 -0.33 14.62
C GLU A 59 -0.76 0.72 13.55
N MET A 60 -1.32 0.55 12.36
CA MET A 60 -1.12 1.46 11.24
C MET A 60 -2.47 1.98 10.75
N MET A 61 -2.58 3.29 10.58
CA MET A 61 -3.73 3.90 9.92
C MET A 61 -3.71 3.60 8.42
N THR A 62 -4.85 3.18 7.90
CA THR A 62 -5.01 2.78 6.49
C THR A 62 -6.21 3.44 5.83
N TYR A 63 -6.12 3.53 4.50
CA TYR A 63 -7.09 4.19 3.65
C TYR A 63 -7.37 3.33 2.42
N LEU A 64 -8.55 3.48 1.84
CA LEU A 64 -8.95 2.87 0.58
C LEU A 64 -9.04 3.95 -0.50
N LEU A 65 -8.27 3.79 -1.58
CA LEU A 65 -8.39 4.66 -2.75
C LEU A 65 -9.69 4.31 -3.50
N LYS A 66 -10.55 5.31 -3.72
CA LYS A 66 -11.85 5.15 -4.39
C LYS A 66 -11.86 5.65 -5.83
N GLY A 67 -11.02 6.62 -6.17
CA GLY A 67 -10.92 7.17 -7.53
C GLY A 67 -10.16 8.48 -7.57
N ALA A 68 -9.97 9.03 -8.77
CA ALA A 68 -9.44 10.37 -8.95
C ALA A 68 -10.51 11.43 -8.64
N ILE A 69 -10.09 12.59 -8.13
CA ILE A 69 -10.96 13.75 -8.05
C ILE A 69 -11.11 14.28 -9.49
N ALA A 70 -12.35 14.36 -9.99
CA ALA A 70 -12.62 14.97 -11.28
C ALA A 70 -12.37 16.48 -11.17
N ASN A 71 -11.61 17.04 -12.12
CA ASN A 71 -11.46 18.50 -12.28
C ASN A 71 -12.71 19.11 -12.89
#